data_AF-A0A840SAY7-F1
#
_entry.id   AF-A0A840SAY7-F1
#
_cell.length_a   1.000
_cell.length_b   1.000
_cell.length_c   1.000
_cell.angle_alpha   90.00
_cell.angle_beta   90.00
_cell.angle_gamma   90.00
#
_symmetry.space_group_name_H-M   'P 1'
#
loop_
_entity.id
_entity.type
_entity.pdbx_description
1 polymer ?
#
loop_
_entity_poly.entity_id
_entity_poly.type
_entity_poly.pdbx_seq_one_letter_code
_entity_poly.pdbx_strand_id
1 'polypeptide(L)'
;MTKKSCFLHTAGYVLMAVSIPLLLVVNGLQAKRYKALEREMEAVKEKTVELIEENKKLNTDISVLASSERIEDKAVNEYGLHKAKTEETYRINVKNGEVE
;
A
#
# COMPACT_ATOMS: atom_id res chain seq x y z
N MET A 1 -33.33 -22.08 59.62
CA MET A 1 -32.18 -21.92 58.69
C MET A 1 -32.57 -21.76 57.20
N THR A 2 -33.86 -21.70 56.85
CA THR A 2 -34.35 -21.76 55.44
C THR A 2 -34.36 -20.44 54.66
N LYS A 3 -34.33 -19.26 55.33
CA LYS A 3 -34.37 -17.95 54.64
C LYS A 3 -33.13 -17.66 53.79
N LYS A 4 -31.94 -18.13 54.18
CA LYS A 4 -30.68 -17.87 53.46
C LYS A 4 -30.63 -18.53 52.07
N SER A 5 -31.06 -19.79 51.95
CA SER A 5 -31.11 -20.47 50.64
C SER A 5 -32.12 -19.85 49.69
N CYS A 6 -33.29 -19.43 50.20
CA CYS A 6 -34.31 -18.77 49.37
C CYS A 6 -33.80 -17.45 48.79
N PHE A 7 -33.11 -16.64 49.61
CA PHE A 7 -32.50 -15.38 49.18
C PHE A 7 -31.35 -15.57 48.18
N LEU A 8 -30.61 -16.67 48.30
CA LEU A 8 -29.52 -17.01 47.38
C LEU A 8 -30.06 -17.41 46.00
N HIS A 9 -31.15 -18.17 45.95
CA HIS A 9 -31.80 -18.52 44.68
C HIS A 9 -32.41 -17.30 43.99
N THR A 10 -33.10 -16.41 44.72
CA THR A 10 -33.65 -15.19 44.12
C THR A 10 -32.56 -14.24 43.61
N ALA A 11 -31.45 -14.11 44.33
CA ALA A 11 -30.30 -13.34 43.85
C ALA A 11 -29.70 -13.93 42.55
N GLY A 12 -29.67 -15.26 42.42
CA GLY A 12 -29.23 -15.94 41.19
C GLY A 12 -30.12 -15.62 39.98
N TYR A 13 -31.44 -15.62 40.14
CA TYR A 13 -32.37 -15.27 39.05
C TYR A 13 -32.24 -13.81 38.60
N VAL A 14 -32.04 -12.89 39.55
CA VAL A 14 -31.82 -11.47 39.24
C VAL A 14 -30.50 -11.26 38.49
N LEU A 15 -29.42 -11.92 38.92
CA LEU A 15 -28.14 -11.89 38.22
C LEU A 15 -28.25 -12.39 36.77
N MET A 16 -29.02 -13.46 36.54
CA MET A 16 -29.24 -14.00 35.20
C MET A 16 -30.13 -13.09 34.35
N ALA A 17 -31.11 -12.42 34.94
CA ALA A 17 -31.95 -11.46 34.24
C ALA A 17 -31.19 -10.17 33.85
N VAL A 18 -30.22 -9.75 34.66
CA VAL A 18 -29.39 -8.55 34.40
C VAL A 18 -28.21 -8.84 33.47
N SER A 19 -27.73 -10.08 33.40
CA SER A 19 -26.61 -10.43 32.51
C SER A 19 -26.95 -10.26 31.03
N ILE A 20 -28.20 -10.55 30.64
CA ILE A 20 -28.69 -10.41 29.26
C ILE A 20 -28.61 -8.94 28.77
N PRO A 21 -29.23 -7.94 29.44
CA PRO A 21 -29.11 -6.55 29.02
C PRO A 21 -27.67 -6.03 29.15
N LEU A 22 -26.90 -6.49 30.15
CA LEU A 22 -25.50 -6.08 30.32
C LEU A 22 -24.63 -6.53 29.14
N LEU A 23 -24.78 -7.79 28.69
CA LEU A 23 -24.09 -8.32 27.51
C LEU A 23 -24.49 -7.55 26.24
N LEU A 24 -25.74 -7.13 26.14
CA LEU A 24 -26.24 -6.38 24.98
C LEU A 24 -25.62 -4.96 24.91
N VAL A 25 -25.49 -4.30 26.06
CA VAL A 25 -24.81 -2.99 26.17
C VAL A 25 -23.32 -3.11 25.85
N VAL A 26 -22.66 -4.15 26.37
CA VAL A 26 -21.24 -4.43 26.09
C VAL A 26 -21.00 -4.71 24.60
N ASN A 27 -21.89 -5.47 23.95
CA ASN A 27 -21.82 -5.71 22.50
C ASN A 27 -22.03 -4.42 21.70
N GLY A 28 -22.99 -3.57 22.10
CA GLY A 28 -23.22 -2.28 21.44
C GLY A 28 -22.02 -1.32 21.56
N LEU A 29 -21.35 -1.31 22.73
CA LEU A 29 -20.13 -0.53 22.96
C LEU A 29 -18.96 -1.06 22.12
N GLN A 30 -18.79 -2.38 22.05
CA GLN A 30 -17.79 -3.01 21.18
C GLN A 30 -18.05 -2.66 19.72
N ALA A 31 -19.28 -2.80 19.23
CA ALA A 31 -19.63 -2.47 17.84
C ALA A 31 -19.33 -1.01 17.47
N LYS A 32 -19.52 -0.06 18.41
CA LYS A 32 -19.13 1.35 18.19
C LYS A 32 -17.62 1.54 18.07
N ARG A 33 -16.83 0.84 18.90
CA ARG A 33 -15.36 0.91 18.84
C ARG A 33 -14.81 0.23 17.58
N TYR A 34 -15.39 -0.90 17.19
CA TYR A 34 -15.06 -1.58 15.93
C TYR A 34 -15.41 -0.72 14.71
N LYS A 35 -16.57 -0.06 14.69
CA LYS A 35 -16.92 0.87 13.60
C LYS A 35 -15.99 2.09 13.51
N ALA A 36 -15.46 2.58 14.64
CA ALA A 36 -14.48 3.67 14.60
C ALA A 36 -13.17 3.19 13.96
N LEU A 37 -12.71 1.99 14.33
CA LEU A 37 -11.50 1.37 13.79
C LEU A 37 -11.64 1.01 12.29
N GLU A 38 -12.83 0.59 11.87
CA GLU A 38 -13.13 0.24 10.48
C GLU A 38 -13.11 1.47 9.57
N ARG A 39 -13.57 2.63 10.06
CA ARG A 39 -13.49 3.90 9.30
C ARG A 39 -12.04 4.36 9.08
N GLU A 40 -11.17 4.15 10.06
CA GLU A 40 -9.75 4.49 9.91
C GLU A 40 -9.07 3.58 8.88
N MET A 41 -9.42 2.29 8.86
CA MET A 41 -8.99 1.34 7.81
C MET A 41 -9.46 1.75 6.42
N GLU A 42 -10.70 2.23 6.29
CA GLU A 42 -11.28 2.64 5.02
C GLU A 42 -10.58 3.90 4.45
N ALA A 43 -10.29 4.89 5.31
CA ALA A 43 -9.53 6.09 4.93
C ALA A 43 -8.08 5.78 4.50
N VAL A 44 -7.45 4.74 5.06
CA VAL A 44 -6.12 4.27 4.64
C VAL A 44 -6.17 3.52 3.31
N LYS A 45 -7.24 2.76 3.07
CA LYS A 45 -7.44 2.01 1.82
C LYS A 45 -7.62 2.93 0.62
N GLU A 46 -8.33 4.04 0.79
CA GLU A 46 -8.56 5.04 -0.25
C GLU A 46 -7.25 5.68 -0.73
N LYS A 47 -6.37 6.07 0.21
CA LYS A 47 -5.03 6.60 -0.10
C LYS A 47 -4.14 5.60 -0.84
N THR A 48 -4.31 4.30 -0.57
CA THR A 48 -3.49 3.27 -1.19
C THR A 48 -3.85 3.09 -2.67
N VAL A 49 -5.13 3.26 -3.03
CA VAL A 49 -5.59 3.20 -4.43
C VAL A 49 -5.07 4.41 -5.21
N GLU A 50 -5.18 5.61 -4.64
CA GLU A 50 -4.71 6.85 -5.26
C GLU A 50 -3.20 6.81 -5.55
N LEU A 51 -2.39 6.34 -4.60
CA LEU A 51 -0.94 6.21 -4.77
C LEU A 51 -0.56 5.16 -5.82
N ILE A 52 -1.31 4.07 -5.96
CA ILE A 52 -1.06 3.05 -7.00
C ILE A 52 -1.37 3.61 -8.38
N GLU A 53 -2.44 4.40 -8.50
CA GLU A 53 -2.85 5.00 -9.75
C GLU A 53 -1.88 6.11 -10.20
N GLU A 54 -1.41 6.92 -9.26
CA GLU A 54 -0.37 7.94 -9.51
C GLU A 54 0.96 7.31 -9.92
N ASN A 55 1.42 6.27 -9.22
CA ASN A 55 2.64 5.55 -9.60
C ASN A 55 2.54 4.87 -10.96
N LYS A 56 1.38 4.31 -11.32
CA LYS A 56 1.14 3.78 -12.67
C LYS A 56 1.31 4.86 -13.73
N LYS A 57 0.70 6.03 -13.51
CA LYS A 57 0.79 7.16 -14.43
C LYS A 57 2.23 7.65 -14.59
N LEU A 58 2.95 7.85 -13.48
CA LEU A 58 4.35 8.25 -13.50
C LEU A 58 5.24 7.22 -14.22
N ASN A 59 5.03 5.93 -13.99
CA ASN A 59 5.79 4.89 -14.69
C ASN A 59 5.48 4.85 -16.19
N THR A 60 4.23 5.09 -16.59
CA THR A 60 3.87 5.25 -18.00
C THR A 60 4.53 6.49 -18.60
N ASP A 61 4.49 7.63 -17.92
CA ASP A 61 5.12 8.87 -18.39
C ASP A 61 6.64 8.72 -18.50
N ILE A 62 7.29 8.09 -17.52
CA ILE A 62 8.72 7.75 -17.55
C ILE A 62 9.01 6.79 -18.70
N SER A 63 8.19 5.76 -18.91
CA SER A 63 8.35 4.82 -20.03
C SER A 63 8.25 5.51 -21.40
N VAL A 64 7.33 6.48 -21.53
CA VAL A 64 7.20 7.31 -22.75
C VAL A 64 8.37 8.29 -22.89
N LEU A 65 8.85 8.86 -21.78
CA LEU A 65 9.99 9.79 -21.76
C LEU A 65 11.33 9.11 -22.02
N ALA A 66 11.47 7.87 -21.53
CA ALA A 66 12.65 7.03 -21.63
C ALA A 66 12.57 6.02 -22.79
N SER A 67 11.52 6.09 -23.62
CA SER A 67 11.39 5.14 -24.73
C SER A 67 12.62 5.30 -25.62
N SER A 68 13.32 4.19 -25.84
CA SER A 68 14.50 4.14 -26.71
C SER A 68 14.19 4.69 -28.09
N GLU A 69 12.93 4.59 -28.54
CA GLU A 69 12.40 5.18 -29.77
C GLU A 69 12.60 6.70 -29.85
N ARG A 70 12.37 7.44 -28.76
CA ARG A 70 12.56 8.91 -28.75
C ARG A 70 14.03 9.32 -28.71
N ILE A 71 14.86 8.50 -28.05
CA ILE A 71 16.31 8.70 -28.03
C ILE A 71 16.89 8.39 -29.42
N GLU A 72 16.42 7.33 -30.08
CA GLU A 72 16.80 6.94 -31.43
C GLU A 72 16.35 7.99 -32.45
N ASP A 73 15.12 8.50 -32.33
CA ASP A 73 14.60 9.56 -33.19
C ASP A 73 15.43 10.85 -33.08
N LYS A 74 15.74 11.30 -31.86
CA LYS A 74 16.66 12.45 -31.66
C LYS A 74 18.06 12.16 -32.16
N ALA A 75 18.60 10.98 -31.87
CA ALA A 75 19.96 10.60 -32.29
C ALA A 75 20.07 10.62 -33.83
N VAL A 76 19.11 10.05 -34.54
CA VAL A 76 19.12 9.95 -36.00
C VAL A 76 18.75 11.27 -36.67
N ASN A 77 17.67 11.94 -36.25
CA ASN A 77 17.14 13.11 -36.95
C ASN A 77 17.82 14.43 -36.54
N GLU A 78 18.19 14.58 -35.27
CA GLU A 78 18.75 15.83 -34.75
C GLU A 78 20.30 15.81 -34.76
N TYR A 79 20.89 14.67 -34.44
CA TYR A 79 22.36 14.52 -34.36
C TYR A 79 22.98 13.74 -35.52
N GLY A 80 22.18 13.19 -36.45
CA GLY A 80 22.69 12.40 -37.58
C GLY A 80 23.45 11.13 -37.18
N LEU A 81 23.25 10.67 -35.94
CA LEU A 81 23.93 9.52 -35.37
C LEU A 81 23.38 8.26 -36.01
N HIS A 82 24.28 7.36 -36.35
CA HIS A 82 23.97 6.05 -36.90
C HIS A 82 24.79 5.00 -36.15
N LYS A 83 24.39 3.74 -36.23
CA LYS A 83 25.19 2.65 -35.66
C LYS A 83 26.56 2.64 -36.33
N ALA A 84 27.60 2.92 -35.54
CA ALA A 84 28.97 2.92 -36.00
C ALA A 84 29.33 1.57 -36.62
N LYS A 85 29.90 1.59 -37.82
CA LYS A 85 30.46 0.39 -38.43
C LYS A 85 31.79 0.05 -37.75
N THR A 86 32.23 -1.20 -37.91
CA THR A 86 33.52 -1.68 -37.35
C THR A 86 34.70 -0.79 -37.79
N GLU A 87 34.60 -0.18 -38.97
CA GLU A 87 35.59 0.72 -39.57
C GLU A 87 35.66 2.10 -38.89
N GLU A 88 34.62 2.50 -38.17
CA GLU A 88 34.50 3.80 -37.48
C GLU A 88 34.79 3.67 -35.97
N THR A 89 35.10 2.46 -35.51
CA THR A 89 35.34 2.15 -34.11
C THR A 89 36.82 2.30 -33.75
N TYR A 90 37.18 3.41 -33.10
CA TYR A 90 38.51 3.59 -32.53
C TYR A 90 38.63 2.85 -31.19
N ARG A 91 39.44 1.79 -31.17
CA ARG A 91 39.70 1.00 -29.97
C ARG A 91 41.03 1.40 -29.34
N ILE A 92 40.97 2.33 -28.39
CA ILE A 92 42.14 2.75 -27.62
C ILE A 92 42.43 1.67 -26.57
N ASN A 93 43.60 1.04 -26.64
CA ASN A 93 44.06 0.08 -25.65
C ASN A 93 45.00 0.78 -24.69
N VAL A 94 44.50 1.18 -23.52
CA VAL A 94 45.33 1.80 -22.49
C VAL A 94 46.10 0.70 -21.75
N LYS A 95 47.40 0.57 -22.03
CA LYS A 95 48.32 -0.19 -21.18
C LYS A 95 49.04 0.78 -20.26
N ASN A 96 48.90 0.59 -18.94
CA ASN A 96 49.67 1.28 -17.91
C ASN A 96 49.72 2.82 -18.00
N GLY A 97 48.60 3.47 -18.34
CA GLY A 97 48.46 4.93 -18.16
C GLY A 97 49.16 5.80 -19.21
N GLU A 98 49.71 5.22 -20.28
CA GLU A 98 50.13 5.95 -21.48
C GLU A 98 49.18 5.60 -22.63
N VAL A 99 48.71 6.63 -23.34
CA VAL A 99 47.77 6.52 -24.47
C VAL A 99 48.60 6.58 -25.76
N GLU A 100 48.70 5.47 -26.49
CA GLU A 100 49.13 5.45 -27.91
C GLU A 100 47.90 5.35 -28.82
#